data_AF-A0A5B6TU91-F1
#
_entry.id   AF-A0A5B6TU91-F1
#
_cell.length_a   1.000
_cell.length_b   1.000
_cell.length_c   1.000
_cell.angle_alpha   90.00
_cell.angle_beta   90.00
_cell.angle_gamma   90.00
#
_symmetry.space_group_name_H-M   'P 1'
#
loop_
_entity.id
_entity.type
_entity.pdbx_description
1 polymer ?
#
loop_
_entity_poly.entity_id
_entity_poly.type
_entity_poly.pdbx_seq_one_letter_code
_entity_poly.pdbx_strand_id
1 'polypeptide(L)'
;MEIEFTMQGRGSIKAALRAQADEVRVNISVLQQELAANRKTIVGALRLGYEIKSSKALLARLERVLAQYAPGCLHDDVAAQGRSEKGSRPQGSHCSL
;
A
#
# COMPACT_ATOMS: atom_id res chain seq x y z
N MET A 1 -14.41 2.88 -37.00
CA MET A 1 -13.65 3.59 -35.94
C MET A 1 -13.63 2.66 -34.74
N GLU A 2 -12.64 1.78 -34.69
CA GLU A 2 -12.48 0.78 -33.64
C GLU A 2 -11.82 1.46 -32.45
N ILE A 3 -12.50 1.50 -31.31
CA ILE A 3 -11.93 2.05 -30.09
C ILE A 3 -11.08 0.93 -29.47
N GLU A 4 -9.77 1.00 -29.69
CA GLU A 4 -8.78 0.25 -28.92
C GLU A 4 -8.92 0.62 -27.43
N PHE A 5 -9.69 -0.16 -26.69
CA PHE A 5 -9.64 -0.19 -25.22
C PHE A 5 -8.42 -1.02 -24.77
N THR A 6 -7.23 -0.64 -25.24
CA THR A 6 -5.99 -1.37 -24.96
C THR A 6 -5.39 -0.90 -23.64
N MET A 7 -5.55 -1.71 -22.59
CA MET A 7 -4.67 -1.79 -21.41
C MET A 7 -4.45 -0.54 -20.51
N GLN A 8 -4.89 0.66 -20.88
CA GLN A 8 -4.65 1.91 -20.13
C GLN A 8 -5.54 2.07 -18.88
N GLY A 9 -6.71 1.44 -18.85
CA GLY A 9 -7.70 1.61 -17.77
C GLY A 9 -7.26 1.05 -16.41
N ARG A 10 -6.38 0.05 -16.36
CA ARG A 10 -5.91 -0.53 -15.08
C ARG A 10 -4.73 0.23 -14.47
N GLY A 11 -3.87 0.79 -15.32
CA GLY A 11 -2.73 1.62 -14.89
C GLY A 11 -3.16 2.93 -14.25
N SER A 12 -4.18 3.58 -14.83
CA SER A 12 -4.77 4.81 -14.29
C SER A 12 -5.47 4.57 -12.94
N ILE A 13 -6.19 3.47 -12.78
CA ILE A 13 -6.84 3.11 -11.51
C ILE A 13 -5.80 2.85 -10.40
N LYS A 14 -4.72 2.11 -10.71
CA LYS A 14 -3.63 1.85 -9.75
C LYS A 14 -2.93 3.15 -9.32
N ALA A 15 -2.72 4.08 -10.25
CA ALA A 15 -2.14 5.38 -9.94
C ALA A 15 -3.08 6.23 -9.07
N ALA A 16 -4.38 6.27 -9.39
CA ALA A 16 -5.37 6.99 -8.60
C ALA A 16 -5.49 6.45 -7.16
N LEU A 17 -5.51 5.12 -6.98
CA LEU A 17 -5.54 4.48 -5.67
C LEU A 17 -4.28 4.79 -4.84
N ARG A 18 -3.11 4.89 -5.47
CA ARG A 18 -1.87 5.32 -4.79
C ARG A 18 -1.94 6.77 -4.35
N ALA A 19 -2.36 7.66 -5.24
CA ALA A 19 -2.54 9.08 -4.91
C ALA A 19 -3.49 9.25 -3.72
N GLN A 20 -4.60 8.52 -3.71
CA GLN A 20 -5.54 8.53 -2.59
C GLN A 20 -4.93 7.99 -1.29
N ALA A 21 -4.13 6.92 -1.35
CA ALA A 21 -3.45 6.39 -0.18
C ALA A 21 -2.43 7.40 0.40
N ASP A 22 -1.69 8.09 -0.46
CA ASP A 22 -0.73 9.12 -0.06
C ASP A 22 -1.41 10.34 0.57
N GLU A 23 -2.54 10.79 0.01
CA GLU A 23 -3.37 11.84 0.61
C GLU A 23 -3.85 11.45 2.02
N VAL A 24 -4.33 10.21 2.20
CA VAL A 24 -4.76 9.72 3.51
C VAL A 24 -3.60 9.68 4.51
N ARG A 25 -2.37 9.33 4.08
CA ARG A 25 -1.17 9.36 4.95
C ARG A 25 -0.82 10.77 5.39
N VAL A 26 -0.92 11.75 4.49
CA VAL A 26 -0.73 13.17 4.83
C VAL A 26 -1.79 13.60 5.83
N ASN A 27 -3.05 13.29 5.60
CA ASN A 27 -4.15 13.63 6.52
C ASN A 27 -3.95 13.03 7.92
N ILE A 28 -3.53 11.76 8.03
CA ILE A 28 -3.20 11.14 9.32
C ILE A 28 -2.10 11.91 10.04
N SER A 29 -1.04 12.32 9.32
CA SER A 29 0.07 13.08 9.90
C SER A 29 -0.40 14.44 10.44
N VAL A 30 -1.24 15.15 9.68
CA VAL A 30 -1.85 16.42 10.11
C VAL A 30 -2.71 16.22 11.36
N LEU A 31 -3.61 15.25 11.36
CA LEU A 31 -4.47 14.95 12.52
C LEU A 31 -3.65 14.55 13.76
N GLN A 32 -2.55 13.83 13.59
CA GLN A 32 -1.63 13.49 14.69
C GLN A 32 -0.93 14.72 15.25
N GLN A 33 -0.52 15.65 14.39
CA GLN A 33 0.08 16.92 14.79
C GLN A 33 -0.94 17.80 15.53
N GLU A 34 -2.18 17.89 15.02
CA GLU A 34 -3.28 18.59 15.68
C GLU A 34 -3.60 17.98 17.04
N LEU A 35 -3.62 16.64 17.15
CA LEU A 35 -3.85 15.95 18.42
C LEU A 35 -2.73 16.24 19.42
N ALA A 36 -1.48 16.33 18.97
CA ALA A 36 -0.35 16.70 19.81
C ALA A 36 -0.44 18.16 20.30
N ALA A 37 -0.94 19.07 19.45
CA ALA A 37 -1.12 20.48 19.78
C ALA A 37 -2.34 20.74 20.70
N ASN A 38 -3.44 20.02 20.50
CA ASN A 38 -4.73 20.24 21.15
C ASN A 38 -5.01 19.37 22.39
N ARG A 39 -3.98 18.78 23.01
CA ARG A 39 -4.11 17.87 24.19
C ARG A 39 -4.83 18.46 25.40
N LYS A 40 -5.05 19.78 25.44
CA LYS A 40 -5.71 20.48 26.54
C LYS A 40 -7.22 20.24 26.60
N THR A 41 -7.85 19.72 25.54
CA THR A 41 -9.30 19.47 25.50
C THR A 41 -9.60 17.98 25.31
N ILE A 42 -10.30 17.38 26.27
CA ILE A 42 -10.68 15.95 26.21
C ILE A 42 -11.59 15.69 25.01
N VAL A 43 -12.59 16.56 24.78
CA VAL A 43 -13.54 16.42 23.68
C VAL A 43 -12.83 16.53 22.32
N GLY A 44 -11.91 17.49 22.16
CA GLY A 44 -11.14 17.65 20.93
C GLY A 44 -10.21 16.45 20.67
N ALA A 45 -9.55 15.95 21.73
CA ALA A 45 -8.70 14.77 21.63
C ALA A 45 -9.47 13.50 21.24
N LEU A 46 -10.68 13.30 21.78
CA LEU A 46 -11.54 12.19 21.42
C LEU A 46 -11.96 12.27 19.95
N ARG A 47 -12.43 13.43 19.48
CA ARG A 47 -12.80 13.66 18.06
C ARG A 47 -11.64 13.31 17.13
N LEU A 48 -10.46 13.89 17.38
CA LEU A 48 -9.26 13.65 16.58
C LEU A 48 -8.83 12.17 16.63
N GLY A 49 -8.97 11.51 17.79
CA GLY A 49 -8.72 10.08 17.92
C GLY A 49 -9.64 9.23 17.02
N TYR A 50 -10.92 9.57 16.92
CA TYR A 50 -11.85 8.92 16.01
C TYR A 50 -11.49 9.15 14.53
N GLU A 51 -11.14 10.37 14.16
CA GLU A 51 -10.75 10.72 12.78
C GLU A 51 -9.44 10.05 12.34
N ILE A 52 -8.46 9.96 13.24
CA ILE A 52 -7.22 9.19 12.98
C ILE A 52 -7.55 7.71 12.80
N LYS A 53 -8.42 7.15 13.66
CA LYS A 53 -8.81 5.73 13.58
C LYS A 53 -9.53 5.41 12.27
N SER A 54 -10.47 6.25 11.84
CA SER A 54 -11.20 6.06 10.59
C SER A 54 -10.26 6.21 9.37
N SER A 55 -9.36 7.20 9.38
CA SER A 55 -8.38 7.41 8.32
C SER A 55 -7.41 6.24 8.19
N LYS A 56 -6.93 5.67 9.30
CA LYS A 56 -6.12 4.44 9.29
C LYS A 56 -6.88 3.25 8.72
N ALA A 57 -8.16 3.10 9.05
CA ALA A 57 -8.99 2.03 8.50
C ALA A 57 -9.19 2.17 6.99
N LEU A 58 -9.36 3.41 6.49
CA LEU A 58 -9.41 3.71 5.06
C LEU A 58 -8.08 3.39 4.37
N LEU A 59 -6.96 3.83 4.93
CA LEU A 59 -5.63 3.53 4.40
C LEU A 59 -5.40 2.02 4.26
N ALA A 60 -5.72 1.24 5.30
CA ALA A 60 -5.59 -0.22 5.26
C ALA A 60 -6.52 -0.89 4.23
N ARG A 61 -7.65 -0.27 3.86
CA ARG A 61 -8.48 -0.77 2.75
C ARG A 61 -7.84 -0.45 1.40
N LEU A 62 -7.33 0.77 1.22
CA LEU A 62 -6.63 1.18 -0.01
C LEU A 62 -5.39 0.32 -0.25
N GLU A 63 -4.59 0.07 0.78
CA GLU A 63 -3.39 -0.77 0.69
C GLU A 63 -3.73 -2.22 0.35
N ARG A 64 -4.81 -2.78 0.92
CA ARG A 64 -5.30 -4.12 0.56
C ARG A 64 -5.76 -4.20 -0.90
N VAL A 65 -6.45 -3.17 -1.40
CA VAL A 65 -6.86 -3.11 -2.80
C VAL A 65 -5.61 -2.98 -3.69
N LEU A 66 -4.68 -2.09 -3.36
CA LEU A 66 -3.43 -1.91 -4.10
C LEU A 66 -2.58 -3.19 -4.19
N ALA A 67 -2.57 -4.01 -3.13
CA ALA A 67 -1.89 -5.30 -3.13
C ALA A 67 -2.45 -6.26 -4.21
N GLN A 68 -3.75 -6.18 -4.51
CA GLN A 68 -4.38 -6.98 -5.57
C GLN A 68 -3.95 -6.53 -6.97
N TYR A 69 -3.49 -5.28 -7.13
CA TYR A 69 -2.93 -4.75 -8.38
C TYR A 69 -1.43 -5.08 -8.57
N ALA A 70 -0.81 -5.86 -7.68
CA ALA A 70 0.55 -6.36 -7.80
C ALA A 70 0.56 -7.90 -7.72
N PRO A 71 0.05 -8.62 -8.72
CA PRO A 71 -0.03 -10.09 -8.67
C PRO A 71 1.32 -10.79 -8.91
N GLY A 72 2.45 -10.21 -8.49
CA GLY A 72 3.77 -10.77 -8.82
C GLY A 72 4.95 -10.36 -7.94
N CYS A 73 4.75 -9.83 -6.73
CA CYS A 73 5.89 -9.44 -5.87
C CYS A 73 5.82 -9.95 -4.42
N LEU A 74 4.95 -10.91 -4.10
CA LEU A 74 4.85 -11.49 -2.74
C LEU A 74 4.57 -13.00 -2.74
N HIS A 75 5.38 -13.75 -3.47
CA HIS A 75 5.54 -15.18 -3.24
C HIS A 75 6.93 -15.58 -3.77
N ASP A 76 7.96 -15.63 -2.90
CA ASP A 76 9.07 -16.59 -2.98
C ASP A 76 10.23 -16.38 -1.97
N ASP A 77 10.21 -15.38 -1.07
CA ASP A 77 11.33 -15.19 -0.12
C ASP A 77 11.03 -15.54 1.36
N VAL A 78 10.05 -16.41 1.63
CA VAL A 78 9.86 -16.99 2.99
C VAL A 78 9.74 -18.51 2.95
N ALA A 79 10.60 -19.16 2.17
CA ALA A 79 10.80 -20.61 2.22
C ALA A 79 12.26 -21.00 1.97
N ALA A 80 13.23 -20.31 2.59
CA ALA A 80 14.62 -20.76 2.55
C ALA A 80 15.41 -20.33 3.79
N GLN A 81 14.93 -20.70 4.99
CA GLN A 81 15.81 -20.80 6.15
C GLN A 81 15.62 -22.17 6.81
N GLY A 82 16.54 -23.09 6.50
CA GLY A 82 16.83 -24.25 7.36
C GLY A 82 16.92 -25.62 6.69
N ARG A 83 18.06 -25.92 6.03
CA ARG A 83 18.83 -27.20 6.02
C ARG A 83 19.71 -27.24 4.77
N SER A 84 21.01 -27.08 4.92
CA SER A 84 22.00 -28.16 5.09
C SER A 84 22.41 -28.80 3.75
N GLU A 85 23.59 -28.36 3.29
CA GLU A 85 24.56 -29.02 2.41
C GLU A 85 24.17 -29.51 0.99
N LYS A 86 25.00 -29.04 0.03
CA LYS A 86 25.51 -29.73 -1.18
C LYS A 86 24.87 -29.39 -2.54
N GLY A 87 25.63 -28.67 -3.38
CA GLY A 87 25.65 -28.89 -4.84
C GLY A 87 25.23 -27.73 -5.76
N SER A 88 26.22 -27.06 -6.34
CA SER A 88 26.33 -26.56 -7.74
C SER A 88 25.19 -25.73 -8.39
N ARG A 89 25.48 -24.45 -8.64
CA ARG A 89 24.92 -23.55 -9.70
C ARG A 89 25.19 -24.11 -11.13
N PRO A 90 24.74 -23.46 -12.24
CA PRO A 90 23.60 -22.54 -12.49
C PRO A 90 22.85 -22.83 -13.83
N GLN A 91 21.66 -22.26 -14.04
CA GLN A 91 21.06 -21.84 -15.34
C GLN A 91 19.66 -21.30 -15.01
N GLY A 92 19.30 -20.04 -15.26
CA GLY A 92 19.20 -19.40 -16.57
C GLY A 92 17.72 -19.13 -16.81
N SER A 93 17.26 -17.89 -16.66
CA SER A 93 15.94 -17.48 -17.18
C SER A 93 16.03 -16.05 -17.68
N HIS A 94 15.94 -15.97 -19.00
CA HIS A 94 15.94 -14.77 -19.83
C HIS A 94 14.76 -13.86 -19.47
N CYS A 95 15.02 -12.57 -19.21
CA CYS A 95 14.02 -11.52 -19.35
C CYS A 95 14.20 -10.90 -20.73
N SER A 96 13.18 -10.98 -21.59
CA SER A 96 13.12 -10.19 -22.83
C SER A 96 12.26 -8.95 -22.60
N LEU A 97 12.72 -7.85 -23.22
CA LEU A 97 12.24 -6.46 -23.19
C LEU A 97 10.74 -6.30 -23.46
#